data_AF-A0A3B9VB14-F1
#
_entry.id   AF-A0A3B9VB14-F1
#
_cell.length_a   1.000
_cell.length_b   1.000
_cell.length_c   1.000
_cell.angle_alpha   90.00
_cell.angle_beta   90.00
_cell.angle_gamma   90.00
#
_symmetry.space_group_name_H-M   'P 1'
#
loop_
_entity.id
_entity.type
_entity.pdbx_description
1 polymer ?
#
loop_
_entity_poly.entity_id
_entity_poly.type
_entity_poly.pdbx_seq_one_letter_code
_entity_poly.pdbx_strand_id
1 'polypeptide(L)'
;MGAEKIIIIGLDGATFDVIKPLIAEGRLPNVKRLMDNGVWGELTSTIHPITPQAWTTFLTGTNAGKHGIYDFTRRRKDSYTIEFVNASYRRGESIFNILGMAGKRVGAVAIPFTFPPERVNGFMLSGMDAPSEDERSVFPPHIFNDIKRNIGKYYIHLGSPVGRRYDLAGYLNDLAKEDKNRTDVSLFLMKKHPCELFMAVYNNIDRAQHQFFTEERFDGVSGIEIINRIYEQADKEIGRLLSEIDDGTTVIIMSDHGAGPIKKFFSLNLWLNKNGFLEYSGKDSLRMQLLGKGRTACKRLLPRWAKNFIKVNMPGARDNLESMLYFSDINWRQTKAYSMGMYGNIWINLKGREPEGVVERKDYEAIRDEIIGKLTILRDPETGESVIEKIYRREELYRGEFVDNAPDLIIGWKDYSYYTSIVQGKEQGDYFKPVPNIDSSDYKHVGTHRVNGIFIASGKNVKKGEAVSGIRIEDIAPTVLFLFDQPVPTVMDGRVLHEILEDGSYGNNKPTYIELQGKKAGEEFNYSDTEANSVRERLKALGYL
;
A
#
# COMPACT_ATOMS: atom_id res chain seq x y z
N MET A 1 -32.68 15.95 12.44
CA MET A 1 -32.05 14.62 12.25
C MET A 1 -30.80 14.59 13.11
N GLY A 2 -30.42 13.46 13.70
CA GLY A 2 -29.17 13.37 14.47
C GLY A 2 -27.96 13.69 13.59
N ALA A 3 -26.82 14.06 14.20
CA ALA A 3 -25.59 14.24 13.45
C ALA A 3 -25.18 12.89 12.80
N GLU A 4 -24.93 12.88 11.49
CA GLU A 4 -24.43 11.71 10.77
C GLU A 4 -23.13 11.22 11.42
N LYS A 5 -22.99 9.90 11.58
CA LYS A 5 -21.75 9.27 12.05
C LYS A 5 -21.34 8.19 11.07
N ILE A 6 -20.06 8.14 10.76
CA ILE A 6 -19.48 7.16 9.84
C ILE A 6 -18.29 6.48 10.50
N ILE A 7 -18.26 5.15 10.44
CA ILE A 7 -17.09 4.35 10.74
C ILE A 7 -16.57 3.70 9.46
N ILE A 8 -15.27 3.87 9.18
CA ILE A 8 -14.58 3.24 8.07
C ILE A 8 -13.58 2.22 8.62
N ILE A 9 -13.68 0.98 8.19
CA ILE A 9 -12.74 -0.09 8.56
C ILE A 9 -11.96 -0.48 7.30
N GLY A 10 -10.66 -0.18 7.31
CA GLY A 10 -9.75 -0.63 6.27
C GLY A 10 -9.25 -2.03 6.56
N LEU A 11 -9.40 -2.96 5.61
CA LEU A 11 -8.81 -4.30 5.65
C LEU A 11 -7.77 -4.37 4.52
N ASP A 12 -6.52 -4.04 4.83
CA ASP A 12 -5.43 -3.95 3.84
C ASP A 12 -5.31 -5.27 3.07
N GLY A 13 -5.31 -5.18 1.74
CA GLY A 13 -5.22 -6.34 0.84
C GLY A 13 -6.41 -7.32 0.85
N ALA A 14 -7.53 -7.01 1.51
CA ALA A 14 -8.65 -7.96 1.58
C ALA A 14 -9.31 -8.22 0.21
N THR A 15 -9.77 -9.47 0.00
CA THR A 15 -10.40 -9.91 -1.26
C THR A 15 -11.66 -10.76 -1.02
N PHE A 16 -12.64 -10.63 -1.93
CA PHE A 16 -13.83 -11.48 -1.93
C PHE A 16 -13.53 -12.95 -2.27
N ASP A 17 -12.38 -13.24 -2.88
CA ASP A 17 -11.94 -14.61 -3.15
C ASP A 17 -11.70 -15.42 -1.86
N VAL A 18 -11.43 -14.74 -0.74
CA VAL A 18 -11.30 -15.35 0.59
C VAL A 18 -12.57 -15.15 1.41
N ILE A 19 -13.16 -13.94 1.39
CA ILE A 19 -14.34 -13.62 2.22
C ILE A 19 -15.56 -14.46 1.85
N LYS A 20 -15.88 -14.62 0.56
CA LYS A 20 -17.11 -15.33 0.14
C LYS A 20 -17.09 -16.81 0.55
N PRO A 21 -16.00 -17.58 0.32
CA PRO A 21 -15.90 -18.95 0.84
C PRO A 21 -16.05 -19.02 2.36
N LEU A 22 -15.39 -18.15 3.11
CA LEU A 22 -15.47 -18.16 4.57
C LEU A 22 -16.85 -17.81 5.12
N ILE A 23 -17.59 -16.91 4.44
CA ILE A 23 -18.99 -16.64 4.77
C ILE A 23 -19.86 -17.88 4.52
N ALA A 24 -19.64 -18.59 3.41
CA ALA A 24 -20.37 -19.83 3.12
C ALA A 24 -20.11 -20.93 4.17
N GLU A 25 -18.91 -20.94 4.76
CA GLU A 25 -18.52 -21.81 5.88
C GLU A 25 -19.00 -21.31 7.26
N GLY A 26 -19.60 -20.11 7.34
CA GLY A 26 -20.06 -19.52 8.60
C GLY A 26 -18.95 -18.95 9.50
N ARG A 27 -17.76 -18.67 8.93
CA ARG A 27 -16.55 -18.25 9.67
C ARG A 27 -16.39 -16.74 9.82
N LEU A 28 -17.12 -15.93 9.05
CA LEU A 28 -17.08 -14.45 9.12
C LEU A 28 -18.46 -13.86 9.45
N PRO A 29 -19.01 -14.12 10.66
CA PRO A 29 -20.37 -13.72 11.00
C PRO A 29 -20.59 -12.20 11.01
N ASN A 30 -19.59 -11.39 11.37
CA ASN A 30 -19.76 -9.93 11.44
C ASN A 30 -19.75 -9.28 10.05
N VAL A 31 -18.82 -9.68 9.20
CA VAL A 31 -18.75 -9.25 7.79
C VAL A 31 -19.99 -9.74 7.04
N LYS A 32 -20.42 -10.99 7.25
CA LYS A 32 -21.66 -11.52 6.67
C LYS A 32 -22.85 -10.64 7.06
N ARG A 33 -23.00 -10.31 8.35
CA ARG A 33 -24.10 -9.46 8.82
C ARG A 33 -24.12 -8.09 8.13
N LEU A 34 -22.95 -7.48 7.90
CA LEU A 34 -22.87 -6.20 7.17
C LEU A 34 -23.26 -6.36 5.69
N MET A 35 -22.82 -7.44 5.03
CA MET A 35 -23.20 -7.72 3.64
C MET A 35 -24.70 -8.02 3.48
N ASP A 36 -25.30 -8.78 4.41
CA ASP A 36 -26.73 -9.10 4.39
C ASP A 36 -27.60 -7.85 4.61
N ASN A 37 -27.14 -6.91 5.45
CA ASN A 37 -27.88 -5.69 5.82
C ASN A 37 -27.36 -4.44 5.11
N GLY A 38 -26.67 -4.60 3.98
CA GLY A 38 -25.99 -3.51 3.31
C GLY A 38 -25.79 -3.77 1.83
N VAL A 39 -24.92 -2.97 1.21
CA VAL A 39 -24.44 -3.21 -0.14
C VAL A 39 -23.00 -3.70 -0.10
N TRP A 40 -22.60 -4.44 -1.13
CA TRP A 40 -21.21 -4.87 -1.27
C TRP A 40 -20.83 -5.05 -2.73
N GLY A 41 -19.55 -4.87 -3.06
CA GLY A 41 -19.06 -4.94 -4.43
C GLY A 41 -17.54 -4.83 -4.50
N GLU A 42 -16.96 -5.30 -5.60
CA GLU A 42 -15.53 -5.11 -5.84
C GLU A 42 -15.19 -3.62 -5.95
N LEU A 43 -14.09 -3.24 -5.30
CA LEU A 43 -13.55 -1.89 -5.34
C LEU A 43 -12.28 -1.90 -6.20
N THR A 44 -12.31 -1.21 -7.33
CA THR A 44 -11.15 -1.08 -8.22
C THR A 44 -10.13 -0.12 -7.61
N SER A 45 -8.94 -0.64 -7.34
CA SER A 45 -7.77 0.08 -6.83
C SER A 45 -7.12 0.95 -7.91
N THR A 46 -5.99 1.56 -7.56
CA THR A 46 -5.11 2.26 -8.49
C THR A 46 -4.33 1.30 -9.38
N ILE A 47 -3.70 1.84 -10.42
CA ILE A 47 -2.68 1.16 -11.22
C ILE A 47 -1.35 1.83 -10.90
N HIS A 48 -0.37 1.17 -10.28
CA HIS A 48 -0.44 -0.18 -9.73
C HIS A 48 -1.28 -0.23 -8.43
N PRO A 49 -1.84 -1.39 -8.05
CA PRO A 49 -2.63 -1.54 -6.83
C PRO A 49 -1.69 -1.66 -5.64
N ILE A 50 -1.07 -0.56 -5.25
CA ILE A 50 -0.08 -0.53 -4.17
C ILE A 50 -0.48 0.42 -3.05
N THR A 51 -0.23 -0.02 -1.82
CA THR A 51 -0.61 0.64 -0.57
C THR A 51 -0.37 2.17 -0.55
N PRO A 52 0.81 2.70 -0.94
CA PRO A 52 1.06 4.16 -0.89
C PRO A 52 0.14 4.96 -1.80
N GLN A 53 -0.03 4.47 -3.03
CA GLN A 53 -0.80 5.14 -4.07
C GLN A 53 -2.29 5.00 -3.79
N ALA A 54 -2.73 3.79 -3.45
CA ALA A 54 -4.12 3.45 -3.21
C ALA A 54 -4.69 4.16 -1.97
N TRP A 55 -4.03 4.08 -0.80
CA TRP A 55 -4.50 4.81 0.39
C TRP A 55 -4.45 6.33 0.21
N THR A 56 -3.46 6.86 -0.51
CA THR A 56 -3.43 8.31 -0.81
C THR A 56 -4.56 8.72 -1.77
N THR A 57 -4.88 7.89 -2.75
CA THR A 57 -6.01 8.10 -3.68
C THR A 57 -7.34 8.08 -2.92
N PHE A 58 -7.53 7.10 -2.03
CA PHE A 58 -8.66 7.08 -1.09
C PHE A 58 -8.74 8.36 -0.27
N LEU A 59 -7.66 8.76 0.39
CA LEU A 59 -7.65 9.90 1.30
C LEU A 59 -7.98 11.21 0.59
N THR A 60 -7.58 11.38 -0.66
CA THR A 60 -7.72 12.64 -1.40
C THR A 60 -8.88 12.65 -2.38
N GLY A 61 -9.41 11.49 -2.76
CA GLY A 61 -10.34 11.34 -3.87
C GLY A 61 -9.73 11.72 -5.23
N THR A 62 -8.40 11.74 -5.36
CA THR A 62 -7.69 12.17 -6.58
C THR A 62 -6.71 11.11 -7.08
N ASN A 63 -6.40 11.12 -8.38
CA ASN A 63 -5.38 10.26 -8.97
C ASN A 63 -3.94 10.71 -8.62
N ALA A 64 -2.96 9.82 -8.81
CA ALA A 64 -1.56 10.07 -8.46
C ALA A 64 -0.91 11.26 -9.20
N GLY A 65 -1.40 11.60 -10.39
CA GLY A 65 -1.02 12.83 -11.11
C GLY A 65 -1.36 14.12 -10.37
N LYS A 66 -2.32 14.09 -9.44
CA LYS A 66 -2.69 15.26 -8.60
C LYS A 66 -2.04 15.22 -7.23
N HIS A 67 -1.91 14.05 -6.61
CA HIS A 67 -1.38 13.96 -5.25
C HIS A 67 0.11 13.62 -5.14
N GLY A 68 0.75 13.20 -6.23
CA GLY A 68 2.20 13.04 -6.33
C GLY A 68 2.81 11.82 -5.62
N ILE A 69 2.00 10.86 -5.16
CA ILE A 69 2.47 9.62 -4.51
C ILE A 69 2.24 8.45 -5.46
N TYR A 70 3.32 7.85 -5.96
CA TYR A 70 3.25 6.79 -6.97
C TYR A 70 3.76 5.42 -6.50
N ASP A 71 4.55 5.37 -5.42
CA ASP A 71 5.17 4.15 -4.89
C ASP A 71 5.66 4.42 -3.46
N PHE A 72 6.20 3.42 -2.75
CA PHE A 72 6.86 3.56 -1.45
C PHE A 72 8.10 4.44 -1.53
N THR A 73 8.64 4.60 -2.73
CA THR A 73 9.85 5.35 -3.00
C THR A 73 9.66 6.28 -4.18
N ARG A 74 10.38 7.39 -4.20
CA ARG A 74 10.50 8.25 -5.37
C ARG A 74 11.97 8.39 -5.76
N ARG A 75 12.21 8.76 -7.01
CA ARG A 75 13.55 9.18 -7.44
C ARG A 75 13.88 10.51 -6.77
N ARG A 76 15.05 10.59 -6.12
CA ARG A 76 15.58 11.86 -5.63
C ARG A 76 15.82 12.79 -6.82
N LYS A 77 15.47 14.06 -6.68
CA LYS A 77 15.70 15.07 -7.73
C LYS A 77 17.16 15.05 -8.19
N ASP A 78 17.37 15.15 -9.50
CA ASP A 78 18.69 15.20 -10.15
C ASP A 78 19.61 14.02 -9.79
N SER A 79 19.04 12.85 -9.49
CA SER A 79 19.77 11.62 -9.14
C SER A 79 19.07 10.37 -9.68
N TYR A 80 19.80 9.25 -9.79
CA TYR A 80 19.20 7.92 -9.99
C TYR A 80 18.87 7.21 -8.67
N THR A 81 19.25 7.79 -7.52
CA THR A 81 18.97 7.23 -6.20
C THR A 81 17.52 7.43 -5.82
N ILE A 82 16.98 6.48 -5.04
CA ILE A 82 15.63 6.56 -4.48
C ILE A 82 15.61 7.12 -3.06
N GLU A 83 14.48 7.68 -2.65
CA GLU A 83 14.15 8.03 -1.26
C GLU A 83 12.75 7.56 -0.90
N PHE A 84 12.53 7.24 0.38
CA PHE A 84 11.21 6.82 0.87
C PHE A 84 10.27 8.02 0.96
N VAL A 85 9.03 7.81 0.53
CA VAL A 85 7.98 8.84 0.64
C VAL A 85 7.10 8.59 1.87
N ASN A 86 6.44 9.64 2.33
CA ASN A 86 5.50 9.61 3.44
C ASN A 86 4.38 10.64 3.22
N ALA A 87 3.48 10.82 4.19
CA ALA A 87 2.33 11.71 4.05
C ALA A 87 2.69 13.18 3.74
N SER A 88 3.87 13.66 4.13
CA SER A 88 4.28 15.05 3.83
C SER A 88 4.55 15.30 2.34
N TYR A 89 4.73 14.24 1.56
CA TYR A 89 4.95 14.30 0.12
C TYR A 89 3.63 14.38 -0.65
N ARG A 90 2.51 14.03 0.00
CA ARG A 90 1.18 14.13 -0.58
C ARG A 90 0.85 15.59 -0.91
N ARG A 91 0.26 15.79 -2.08
CA ARG A 91 -0.33 17.04 -2.52
C ARG A 91 -1.85 16.86 -2.59
N GLY A 92 -2.60 17.88 -2.22
CA GLY A 92 -4.04 17.75 -1.99
C GLY A 92 -4.42 17.53 -0.53
N GLU A 93 -5.67 17.88 -0.22
CA GLU A 93 -6.24 17.76 1.12
C GLU A 93 -6.83 16.37 1.32
N SER A 94 -6.63 15.81 2.53
CA SER A 94 -7.29 14.58 2.91
C SER A 94 -8.75 14.85 3.28
N ILE A 95 -9.62 13.84 3.15
CA ILE A 95 -10.99 13.89 3.66
C ILE A 95 -11.04 14.24 5.15
N PHE A 96 -10.03 13.85 5.92
CA PHE A 96 -9.94 14.14 7.34
C PHE A 96 -9.76 15.63 7.60
N ASN A 97 -8.89 16.31 6.85
CA ASN A 97 -8.73 17.76 6.96
C ASN A 97 -9.97 18.49 6.44
N ILE A 98 -10.54 18.06 5.32
CA ILE A 98 -11.74 18.70 4.74
C ILE A 98 -12.89 18.67 5.76
N LEU A 99 -13.17 17.50 6.34
CA LEU A 99 -14.19 17.35 7.38
C LEU A 99 -13.82 18.12 8.66
N GLY A 100 -12.55 18.11 9.05
CA GLY A 100 -12.08 18.89 10.19
C GLY A 100 -12.28 20.40 10.03
N MET A 101 -12.01 20.94 8.84
CA MET A 101 -12.27 22.35 8.49
C MET A 101 -13.77 22.67 8.48
N ALA A 102 -14.61 21.70 8.13
CA ALA A 102 -16.07 21.78 8.25
C ALA A 102 -16.58 21.62 9.70
N GLY A 103 -15.68 21.54 10.69
CA GLY A 103 -16.03 21.42 12.11
C GLY A 103 -16.38 20.01 12.56
N LYS A 104 -16.28 19.00 11.68
CA LYS A 104 -16.54 17.60 12.03
C LYS A 104 -15.43 17.02 12.87
N ARG A 105 -15.78 16.20 13.86
CA ARG A 105 -14.77 15.50 14.67
C ARG A 105 -14.29 14.23 14.00
N VAL A 106 -12.97 14.09 13.82
CA VAL A 106 -12.33 12.98 13.08
C VAL A 106 -11.37 12.20 13.99
N GLY A 107 -11.50 10.88 13.97
CA GLY A 107 -10.57 9.94 14.59
C GLY A 107 -9.98 9.01 13.54
N ALA A 108 -8.66 8.90 13.47
CA ALA A 108 -7.96 8.08 12.49
C ALA A 108 -6.88 7.22 13.17
N VAL A 109 -6.87 5.90 12.92
CA VAL A 109 -5.95 4.94 13.56
C VAL A 109 -5.28 4.03 12.53
N ALA A 110 -3.96 4.17 12.41
CA ALA A 110 -3.08 3.30 11.63
C ALA A 110 -3.31 3.29 10.11
N ILE A 111 -3.90 4.34 9.54
CA ILE A 111 -4.03 4.48 8.08
C ILE A 111 -2.61 4.60 7.46
N PRO A 112 -2.25 3.80 6.44
CA PRO A 112 -0.97 3.97 5.75
C PRO A 112 -0.80 5.36 5.13
N PHE A 113 0.45 5.85 5.09
CA PHE A 113 0.81 7.13 4.46
C PHE A 113 0.15 8.33 5.14
N THR A 114 0.12 8.30 6.47
CA THR A 114 -0.33 9.42 7.31
C THR A 114 0.73 9.90 8.30
N PHE A 115 2.01 9.53 8.14
CA PHE A 115 3.11 10.15 8.89
C PHE A 115 3.80 11.26 8.08
N PRO A 116 4.12 12.42 8.69
CA PRO A 116 3.69 12.86 10.01
C PRO A 116 2.16 13.03 10.10
N PRO A 117 1.55 12.82 11.29
CA PRO A 117 0.11 12.90 11.47
C PRO A 117 -0.41 14.30 11.17
N GLU A 118 -1.54 14.36 10.46
CA GLU A 118 -2.21 15.62 10.15
C GLU A 118 -2.88 16.23 11.38
N ARG A 119 -3.01 17.57 11.37
CA ARG A 119 -3.69 18.32 12.43
C ARG A 119 -5.20 18.31 12.20
N VAL A 120 -5.83 17.19 12.52
CA VAL A 120 -7.28 17.01 12.36
C VAL A 120 -8.07 17.57 13.55
N ASN A 121 -9.34 17.91 13.35
CA ASN A 121 -10.25 18.22 14.45
C ASN A 121 -10.63 16.94 15.22
N GLY A 122 -9.75 16.47 16.10
CA GLY A 122 -9.89 15.20 16.81
C GLY A 122 -8.54 14.56 17.03
N PHE A 123 -8.32 13.34 16.53
CA PHE A 123 -7.04 12.63 16.69
C PHE A 123 -6.64 11.81 15.47
N MET A 124 -5.32 11.62 15.31
CA MET A 124 -4.73 10.77 14.29
C MET A 124 -3.53 10.01 14.84
N LEU A 125 -3.53 8.69 14.71
CA LEU A 125 -2.39 7.82 14.93
C LEU A 125 -1.92 7.34 13.57
N SER A 126 -0.66 7.61 13.24
CA SER A 126 -0.08 7.30 11.93
C SER A 126 0.03 5.80 11.67
N GLY A 127 -0.01 5.42 10.41
CA GLY A 127 0.19 4.03 9.97
C GLY A 127 1.64 3.63 9.78
N MET A 128 1.81 2.66 8.86
CA MET A 128 3.04 1.90 8.63
C MET A 128 4.28 2.74 8.28
N ASP A 129 4.10 3.95 7.74
CA ASP A 129 5.15 4.88 7.33
C ASP A 129 5.76 5.66 8.50
N ALA A 130 5.19 5.58 9.71
CA ALA A 130 5.76 6.22 10.88
C ALA A 130 7.10 5.59 11.30
N PRO A 131 8.19 6.34 11.51
CA PRO A 131 9.51 5.75 11.77
C PRO A 131 9.62 5.09 13.15
N SER A 132 8.72 5.44 14.08
CA SER A 132 8.70 4.98 15.47
C SER A 132 7.28 5.00 16.06
N GLU A 133 7.10 4.25 17.16
CA GLU A 133 5.89 4.19 17.97
C GLU A 133 6.02 5.16 19.14
N ASP A 134 5.96 6.47 18.86
CA ASP A 134 6.13 7.53 19.86
C ASP A 134 5.20 8.73 19.61
N GLU A 135 5.35 9.78 20.40
CA GLU A 135 4.52 11.00 20.31
C GLU A 135 4.54 11.65 18.91
N ARG A 136 5.58 11.42 18.08
CA ARG A 136 5.68 11.97 16.72
C ARG A 136 4.74 11.26 15.75
N SER A 137 4.34 10.02 16.04
CA SER A 137 3.38 9.29 15.22
C SER A 137 1.92 9.60 15.57
N VAL A 138 1.67 10.49 16.53
CA VAL A 138 0.32 10.77 17.05
C VAL A 138 0.02 12.27 17.08
N PHE A 139 -1.20 12.64 16.66
CA PHE A 139 -1.76 13.97 16.84
C PHE A 139 -3.08 13.90 17.62
N PRO A 140 -3.28 14.79 18.62
CA PRO A 140 -2.25 15.55 19.32
C PRO A 140 -1.25 14.65 20.07
N PRO A 141 0.02 15.07 20.26
CA PRO A 141 1.07 14.22 20.85
C PRO A 141 0.73 13.62 22.22
N HIS A 142 -0.02 14.33 23.07
CA HIS A 142 -0.38 13.87 24.42
C HIS A 142 -1.25 12.61 24.43
N ILE A 143 -1.94 12.30 23.32
CA ILE A 143 -2.76 11.09 23.19
C ILE A 143 -1.90 9.82 23.30
N PHE A 144 -0.66 9.87 22.83
CA PHE A 144 0.26 8.73 22.98
C PHE A 144 0.46 8.36 24.46
N ASN A 145 0.63 9.37 25.33
CA ASN A 145 0.76 9.16 26.77
C ASN A 145 -0.55 8.67 27.42
N ASP A 146 -1.70 9.05 26.88
CA ASP A 146 -2.98 8.53 27.34
C ASP A 146 -3.15 7.05 27.00
N ILE A 147 -2.80 6.66 25.78
CA ILE A 147 -2.79 5.25 25.38
C ILE A 147 -1.82 4.46 26.26
N LYS A 148 -0.63 4.98 26.48
CA LYS A 148 0.38 4.31 27.32
C LYS A 148 -0.11 4.09 28.75
N ARG A 149 -0.82 5.05 29.33
CA ARG A 149 -1.36 4.97 30.69
C ARG A 149 -2.55 4.03 30.82
N ASN A 150 -3.43 3.95 29.82
CA ASN A 150 -4.69 3.22 29.93
C ASN A 150 -4.67 1.84 29.26
N ILE A 151 -3.88 1.68 28.20
CA ILE A 151 -3.80 0.45 27.39
C ILE A 151 -2.41 -0.21 27.49
N GLY A 152 -1.36 0.58 27.72
CA GLY A 152 0.01 0.10 27.87
C GLY A 152 0.87 0.35 26.64
N LYS A 153 0.92 -0.59 25.68
CA LYS A 153 1.69 -0.40 24.44
C LYS A 153 0.74 -0.13 23.27
N TYR A 154 1.19 0.67 22.31
CA TYR A 154 0.57 0.80 20.99
C TYR A 154 1.54 0.22 19.96
N TYR A 155 1.06 -0.72 19.16
CA TYR A 155 1.84 -1.31 18.07
C TYR A 155 1.38 -0.74 16.73
N ILE A 156 2.27 -0.06 16.04
CA ILE A 156 2.10 0.22 14.61
C ILE A 156 2.35 -1.08 13.85
N HIS A 157 3.35 -1.84 14.28
CA HIS A 157 3.64 -3.16 13.73
C HIS A 157 4.32 -4.06 14.77
N LEU A 158 3.70 -5.22 15.02
CA LEU A 158 4.21 -6.31 15.82
C LEU A 158 4.50 -7.54 14.94
N GLY A 159 5.52 -8.31 15.32
CA GLY A 159 5.88 -9.58 14.70
C GLY A 159 6.59 -9.45 13.35
N SER A 160 7.92 -9.52 13.31
CA SER A 160 8.64 -9.68 12.04
C SER A 160 8.67 -11.16 11.64
N PRO A 161 8.46 -11.51 10.36
CA PRO A 161 8.70 -12.88 9.89
C PRO A 161 10.19 -13.25 9.88
N VAL A 162 11.09 -12.30 10.13
CA VAL A 162 12.54 -12.52 10.17
C VAL A 162 12.95 -13.17 11.49
N GLY A 163 13.59 -14.33 11.43
CA GLY A 163 14.04 -15.08 12.60
C GLY A 163 12.93 -15.89 13.32
N ARG A 164 11.83 -16.16 12.60
CA ARG A 164 10.63 -16.93 12.98
C ARG A 164 10.45 -18.23 12.16
N ARG A 165 11.45 -18.68 11.38
CA ARG A 165 11.41 -19.88 10.51
C ARG A 165 10.86 -21.15 11.17
N TYR A 166 10.89 -21.21 12.49
CA TYR A 166 10.47 -22.34 13.31
C TYR A 166 9.49 -21.95 14.43
N ASP A 167 8.83 -20.79 14.32
CA ASP A 167 7.90 -20.26 15.32
C ASP A 167 6.68 -19.62 14.65
N LEU A 168 5.96 -20.42 13.84
CA LEU A 168 4.72 -19.98 13.19
C LEU A 168 3.68 -19.54 14.23
N ALA A 169 3.51 -20.34 15.28
CA ALA A 169 2.57 -20.04 16.35
C ALA A 169 2.84 -18.68 17.02
N GLY A 170 4.10 -18.38 17.35
CA GLY A 170 4.49 -17.10 17.89
C GLY A 170 4.27 -15.94 16.91
N TYR A 171 4.52 -16.15 15.61
CA TYR A 171 4.25 -15.15 14.59
C TYR A 171 2.74 -14.85 14.46
N LEU A 172 1.90 -15.87 14.33
CA LEU A 172 0.44 -15.68 14.24
C LEU A 172 -0.14 -15.05 15.51
N ASN A 173 0.41 -15.39 16.68
CA ASN A 173 0.04 -14.75 17.94
C ASN A 173 0.43 -13.26 17.98
N ASP A 174 1.58 -12.89 17.40
CA ASP A 174 1.96 -11.47 17.27
C ASP A 174 1.00 -10.70 16.35
N LEU A 175 0.58 -11.30 15.21
CA LEU A 175 -0.42 -10.69 14.31
C LEU A 175 -1.76 -10.48 15.03
N ALA A 176 -2.29 -11.52 15.67
CA ALA A 176 -3.55 -11.43 16.41
C ALA A 176 -3.48 -10.42 17.57
N LYS A 177 -2.32 -10.33 18.23
CA LYS A 177 -2.08 -9.35 19.29
C LYS A 177 -2.02 -7.92 18.75
N GLU A 178 -1.49 -7.71 17.56
CA GLU A 178 -1.51 -6.41 16.88
C GLU A 178 -2.94 -5.98 16.57
N ASP A 179 -3.76 -6.83 15.93
CA ASP A 179 -5.16 -6.52 15.63
C ASP A 179 -5.94 -6.22 16.90
N LYS A 180 -5.81 -7.07 17.93
CA LYS A 180 -6.44 -6.84 19.22
C LYS A 180 -6.02 -5.51 19.85
N ASN A 181 -4.72 -5.20 19.84
CA ASN A 181 -4.22 -3.95 20.40
C ASN A 181 -4.77 -2.73 19.65
N ARG A 182 -4.83 -2.81 18.32
CA ARG A 182 -5.40 -1.77 17.47
C ARG A 182 -6.87 -1.52 17.79
N THR A 183 -7.65 -2.58 17.99
CA THR A 183 -9.04 -2.48 18.45
C THR A 183 -9.14 -1.91 19.86
N ASP A 184 -8.34 -2.39 20.81
CA ASP A 184 -8.35 -1.89 22.21
C ASP A 184 -8.07 -0.38 22.27
N VAL A 185 -7.09 0.09 21.48
CA VAL A 185 -6.78 1.52 21.34
C VAL A 185 -7.93 2.27 20.67
N SER A 186 -8.49 1.73 19.59
CA SER A 186 -9.62 2.33 18.87
C SER A 186 -10.82 2.53 19.78
N LEU A 187 -11.25 1.49 20.49
CA LEU A 187 -12.38 1.54 21.44
C LEU A 187 -12.14 2.57 22.56
N PHE A 188 -10.93 2.59 23.12
CA PHE A 188 -10.56 3.59 24.14
C PHE A 188 -10.66 5.02 23.61
N LEU A 189 -10.14 5.28 22.42
CA LEU A 189 -10.14 6.61 21.82
C LEU A 189 -11.54 7.04 21.38
N MET A 190 -12.34 6.14 20.79
CA MET A 190 -13.75 6.41 20.44
C MET A 190 -14.55 6.85 21.67
N LYS A 191 -14.34 6.18 22.82
CA LYS A 191 -15.01 6.53 24.08
C LYS A 191 -14.51 7.86 24.67
N LYS A 192 -13.20 8.08 24.69
CA LYS A 192 -12.58 9.25 25.32
C LYS A 192 -12.72 10.52 24.47
N HIS A 193 -12.68 10.36 23.16
CA HIS A 193 -12.73 11.42 22.16
C HIS A 193 -13.78 11.07 21.10
N PRO A 194 -15.09 11.26 21.38
CA PRO A 194 -16.13 10.90 20.43
C PRO A 194 -15.99 11.63 19.10
N CYS A 195 -16.08 10.91 17.99
CA CYS A 195 -15.93 11.44 16.63
C CYS A 195 -17.22 11.26 15.82
N GLU A 196 -17.38 12.08 14.78
CA GLU A 196 -18.41 11.89 13.75
C GLU A 196 -17.88 11.00 12.61
N LEU A 197 -16.60 11.13 12.24
CA LEU A 197 -15.90 10.18 11.38
C LEU A 197 -14.85 9.44 12.21
N PHE A 198 -14.89 8.11 12.22
CA PHE A 198 -13.83 7.26 12.76
C PHE A 198 -13.29 6.31 11.69
N MET A 199 -11.98 6.16 11.59
CA MET A 199 -11.35 5.18 10.70
C MET A 199 -10.22 4.42 11.39
N ALA A 200 -10.19 3.10 11.18
CA ALA A 200 -9.09 2.24 11.58
C ALA A 200 -8.71 1.26 10.46
N VAL A 201 -7.42 1.00 10.27
CA VAL A 201 -6.93 0.05 9.23
C VAL A 201 -6.24 -1.15 9.88
N TYR A 202 -6.55 -2.35 9.42
CA TYR A 202 -5.96 -3.62 9.83
C TYR A 202 -5.12 -4.19 8.68
N ASN A 203 -3.83 -4.39 8.91
CA ASN A 203 -2.86 -4.68 7.84
C ASN A 203 -2.42 -6.15 7.81
N ASN A 204 -2.84 -6.93 8.80
CA ASN A 204 -2.33 -8.29 8.97
C ASN A 204 -2.87 -9.28 7.93
N ILE A 205 -4.00 -8.96 7.29
CA ILE A 205 -4.52 -9.71 6.14
C ILE A 205 -3.49 -9.67 5.00
N ASP A 206 -3.11 -8.49 4.53
CA ASP A 206 -2.12 -8.33 3.46
C ASP A 206 -0.78 -9.04 3.78
N ARG A 207 -0.27 -8.82 5.01
CA ARG A 207 0.97 -9.46 5.49
C ARG A 207 0.92 -10.99 5.44
N ALA A 208 -0.18 -11.57 5.90
CA ALA A 208 -0.36 -13.02 5.87
C ALA A 208 -0.48 -13.53 4.43
N GLN A 209 -1.21 -12.81 3.58
CA GLN A 209 -1.38 -13.15 2.18
C GLN A 209 -0.04 -13.15 1.43
N HIS A 210 0.83 -12.16 1.66
CA HIS A 210 2.18 -12.17 1.06
C HIS A 210 2.97 -13.46 1.34
N GLN A 211 2.77 -14.09 2.49
CA GLN A 211 3.59 -15.23 2.94
C GLN A 211 2.92 -16.59 2.76
N PHE A 212 1.59 -16.63 2.74
CA PHE A 212 0.83 -17.87 2.91
C PHE A 212 -0.24 -18.09 1.83
N PHE A 213 -0.27 -17.31 0.73
CA PHE A 213 -1.24 -17.52 -0.36
C PHE A 213 -0.86 -18.74 -1.23
N THR A 214 -0.86 -19.92 -0.61
CA THR A 214 -0.39 -21.19 -1.17
C THR A 214 -1.01 -22.37 -0.41
N GLU A 215 -1.07 -23.52 -1.07
CA GLU A 215 -1.47 -24.81 -0.47
C GLU A 215 -0.33 -25.49 0.32
N GLU A 216 0.90 -24.93 0.27
CA GLU A 216 2.01 -25.42 1.10
C GLU A 216 1.63 -25.45 2.59
N ARG A 217 2.09 -26.47 3.32
CA ARG A 217 1.80 -26.64 4.75
C ARG A 217 2.94 -26.13 5.62
N PHE A 218 2.59 -25.37 6.66
CA PHE A 218 3.48 -24.84 7.69
C PHE A 218 3.02 -25.38 9.04
N ASP A 219 3.87 -26.15 9.71
CA ASP A 219 3.53 -26.86 10.96
C ASP A 219 2.21 -27.65 10.86
N GLY A 220 1.98 -28.28 9.69
CA GLY A 220 0.80 -29.10 9.41
C GLY A 220 -0.45 -28.34 8.93
N VAL A 221 -0.44 -27.01 8.94
CA VAL A 221 -1.57 -26.15 8.50
C VAL A 221 -1.29 -25.59 7.10
N SER A 222 -2.25 -25.64 6.16
CA SER A 222 -2.03 -25.02 4.83
C SER A 222 -1.93 -23.50 4.94
N GLY A 223 -1.19 -22.88 4.02
CA GLY A 223 -1.10 -21.43 3.93
C GLY A 223 -2.46 -20.75 3.81
N ILE A 224 -3.36 -21.29 2.99
CA ILE A 224 -4.74 -20.81 2.87
C ILE A 224 -5.47 -20.84 4.21
N GLU A 225 -5.35 -21.91 5.00
CA GLU A 225 -5.97 -21.97 6.32
C GLU A 225 -5.34 -20.98 7.32
N ILE A 226 -4.05 -20.68 7.18
CA ILE A 226 -3.42 -19.59 7.94
C ILE A 226 -4.05 -18.25 7.59
N ILE A 227 -4.23 -17.95 6.29
CA ILE A 227 -4.92 -16.73 5.84
C ILE A 227 -6.33 -16.68 6.41
N ASN A 228 -7.10 -17.77 6.33
CA ASN A 228 -8.47 -17.84 6.82
C ASN A 228 -8.56 -17.45 8.30
N ARG A 229 -7.64 -17.94 9.14
CA ARG A 229 -7.60 -17.61 10.57
C ARG A 229 -7.32 -16.13 10.83
N ILE A 230 -6.56 -15.47 9.95
CA ILE A 230 -6.32 -14.02 10.05
C ILE A 230 -7.58 -13.24 9.68
N TYR A 231 -8.33 -13.68 8.67
CA TYR A 231 -9.66 -13.10 8.37
C TYR A 231 -10.65 -13.30 9.51
N GLU A 232 -10.69 -14.47 10.15
CA GLU A 232 -11.53 -14.73 11.34
C GLU A 232 -11.15 -13.83 12.52
N GLN A 233 -9.85 -13.63 12.74
CA GLN A 233 -9.37 -12.71 13.77
C GLN A 233 -9.78 -11.27 13.45
N ALA A 234 -9.67 -10.82 12.20
CA ALA A 234 -10.15 -9.51 11.77
C ALA A 234 -11.68 -9.37 11.95
N ASP A 235 -12.48 -10.37 11.55
CA ASP A 235 -13.94 -10.39 11.73
C ASP A 235 -14.34 -10.27 13.20
N LYS A 236 -13.65 -10.97 14.10
CA LYS A 236 -13.83 -10.86 15.55
C LYS A 236 -13.58 -9.43 16.05
N GLU A 237 -12.49 -8.80 15.60
CA GLU A 237 -12.15 -7.43 15.99
C GLU A 237 -13.12 -6.38 15.40
N ILE A 238 -13.59 -6.60 14.16
CA ILE A 238 -14.70 -5.83 13.57
C ILE A 238 -15.93 -5.93 14.46
N GLY A 239 -16.31 -7.14 14.89
CA GLY A 239 -17.45 -7.35 15.79
C GLY A 239 -17.36 -6.53 17.08
N ARG A 240 -16.16 -6.38 17.65
CA ARG A 240 -15.91 -5.55 18.84
C ARG A 240 -16.04 -4.05 18.57
N LEU A 241 -15.64 -3.57 17.40
CA LEU A 241 -15.89 -2.17 16.99
C LEU A 241 -17.38 -1.92 16.81
N LEU A 242 -18.07 -2.83 16.13
CA LEU A 242 -19.50 -2.74 15.85
C LEU A 242 -20.36 -2.79 17.13
N SER A 243 -19.88 -3.38 18.22
CA SER A 243 -20.64 -3.41 19.48
C SER A 243 -20.68 -2.08 20.22
N GLU A 244 -19.86 -1.09 19.83
CA GLU A 244 -19.80 0.23 20.47
C GLU A 244 -20.42 1.36 19.62
N ILE A 245 -20.93 1.05 18.42
CA ILE A 245 -21.62 2.03 17.57
C ILE A 245 -23.14 1.89 17.69
N ASP A 246 -23.85 3.00 17.45
CA ASP A 246 -25.32 3.01 17.44
C ASP A 246 -25.89 2.66 16.05
N ASP A 247 -27.16 2.24 16.00
CA ASP A 247 -27.86 1.88 14.75
C ASP A 247 -27.97 3.03 13.73
N GLY A 248 -27.71 4.27 14.17
CA GLY A 248 -27.66 5.45 13.32
C GLY A 248 -26.30 5.67 12.65
N THR A 249 -25.29 4.84 12.94
CA THR A 249 -23.95 4.96 12.38
C THR A 249 -23.83 4.19 11.07
N THR A 250 -23.36 4.88 10.02
CA THR A 250 -23.03 4.24 8.74
C THR A 250 -21.67 3.55 8.86
N VAL A 251 -21.60 2.27 8.46
CA VAL A 251 -20.39 1.45 8.44
C VAL A 251 -19.93 1.28 7.00
N ILE A 252 -18.66 1.54 6.73
CA ILE A 252 -17.99 1.21 5.47
C ILE A 252 -16.81 0.30 5.77
N ILE A 253 -16.71 -0.85 5.10
CA ILE A 253 -15.51 -1.67 5.05
C ILE A 253 -14.93 -1.54 3.66
N MET A 254 -13.62 -1.31 3.57
CA MET A 254 -12.93 -1.29 2.29
C MET A 254 -11.54 -1.90 2.38
N SER A 255 -11.00 -2.31 1.24
CA SER A 255 -9.56 -2.52 1.08
C SER A 255 -9.02 -1.58 0.00
N ASP A 256 -7.75 -1.24 0.13
CA ASP A 256 -7.04 -0.44 -0.85
C ASP A 256 -6.74 -1.21 -2.13
N HIS A 257 -6.55 -2.53 -2.03
CA HIS A 257 -6.43 -3.48 -3.13
C HIS A 257 -6.88 -4.89 -2.70
N GLY A 258 -6.92 -5.82 -3.65
CA GLY A 258 -7.10 -7.24 -3.36
C GLY A 258 -5.77 -7.97 -3.25
N ALA A 259 -5.82 -9.30 -3.20
CA ALA A 259 -4.64 -10.16 -3.18
C ALA A 259 -4.89 -11.51 -3.87
N GLY A 260 -3.81 -12.17 -4.28
CA GLY A 260 -3.84 -13.52 -4.82
C GLY A 260 -2.43 -14.12 -4.97
N PRO A 261 -2.31 -15.37 -5.42
CA PRO A 261 -1.02 -16.05 -5.52
C PRO A 261 -0.14 -15.45 -6.63
N ILE A 262 1.17 -15.49 -6.44
CA ILE A 262 2.14 -15.17 -7.48
C ILE A 262 2.31 -16.38 -8.38
N LYS A 263 2.12 -16.20 -9.69
CA LYS A 263 2.44 -17.23 -10.69
C LYS A 263 3.95 -17.30 -10.91
N LYS A 264 4.56 -16.17 -11.27
CA LYS A 264 6.00 -16.07 -11.54
C LYS A 264 6.54 -14.70 -11.19
N PHE A 265 7.86 -14.69 -11.04
CA PHE A 265 8.62 -13.47 -10.97
C PHE A 265 9.09 -13.03 -12.35
N PHE A 266 9.11 -11.72 -12.60
CA PHE A 266 9.60 -11.13 -13.83
C PHE A 266 10.71 -10.10 -13.56
N SER A 267 11.92 -10.36 -14.04
CA SER A 267 13.03 -9.39 -13.96
C SER A 267 12.96 -8.43 -15.14
N LEU A 268 12.32 -7.27 -14.93
CA LEU A 268 12.11 -6.26 -15.96
C LEU A 268 13.40 -5.60 -16.44
N ASN A 269 14.36 -5.33 -15.54
CA ASN A 269 15.65 -4.77 -15.95
C ASN A 269 16.49 -5.76 -16.76
N LEU A 270 16.44 -7.06 -16.45
CA LEU A 270 17.07 -8.08 -17.28
C LEU A 270 16.40 -8.17 -18.66
N TRP A 271 15.07 -8.05 -18.72
CA TRP A 271 14.34 -8.00 -19.99
C TRP A 271 14.73 -6.77 -20.82
N LEU A 272 14.84 -5.58 -20.19
CA LEU A 272 15.29 -4.35 -20.85
C LEU A 272 16.73 -4.50 -21.36
N ASN A 273 17.62 -5.14 -20.61
CA ASN A 273 18.99 -5.41 -21.05
C ASN A 273 19.04 -6.36 -22.25
N LYS A 274 18.34 -7.50 -22.19
CA LYS A 274 18.28 -8.46 -23.31
C LYS A 274 17.66 -7.87 -24.58
N ASN A 275 16.90 -6.78 -24.46
CA ASN A 275 16.30 -6.07 -25.58
C ASN A 275 17.08 -4.81 -26.01
N GLY A 276 18.25 -4.53 -25.44
CA GLY A 276 19.12 -3.42 -25.83
C GLY A 276 18.68 -2.04 -25.31
N PHE A 277 17.87 -2.00 -24.27
CA PHE A 277 17.43 -0.75 -23.62
C PHE A 277 18.22 -0.39 -22.37
N LEU A 278 18.77 -1.38 -21.66
CA LEU A 278 19.55 -1.20 -20.44
C LEU A 278 20.94 -1.82 -20.61
N GLU A 279 21.98 -1.17 -20.12
CA GLU A 279 23.33 -1.74 -20.10
C GLU A 279 23.89 -1.83 -18.68
N TYR A 280 24.53 -2.96 -18.38
CA TYR A 280 25.23 -3.14 -17.12
C TYR A 280 26.72 -2.79 -17.28
N SER A 281 27.32 -2.15 -16.28
CA SER A 281 28.75 -1.92 -16.21
C SER A 281 29.48 -3.28 -16.08
N GLY A 282 30.38 -3.59 -17.00
CA GLY A 282 31.07 -4.88 -17.09
C GLY A 282 32.04 -5.20 -15.94
N LYS A 283 32.09 -4.37 -14.88
CA LYS A 283 32.86 -4.66 -13.68
C LYS A 283 32.07 -5.65 -12.83
N ASP A 284 32.25 -6.95 -13.08
CA ASP A 284 31.91 -7.98 -12.10
C ASP A 284 32.76 -7.70 -10.86
N SER A 285 32.26 -6.87 -9.95
CA SER A 285 33.03 -6.58 -8.76
C SER A 285 32.95 -7.84 -7.90
N LEU A 286 34.03 -8.62 -7.91
CA LEU A 286 34.28 -9.75 -7.02
C LEU A 286 33.91 -9.37 -5.57
N ARG A 287 34.10 -8.09 -5.24
CA ARG A 287 33.69 -7.42 -4.00
C ARG A 287 32.18 -7.49 -3.73
N MET A 288 31.31 -7.28 -4.72
CA MET A 288 29.85 -7.37 -4.57
C MET A 288 29.32 -8.79 -4.49
N GLN A 289 29.91 -9.73 -5.25
CA GLN A 289 29.59 -11.16 -5.08
C GLN A 289 30.02 -11.67 -3.69
N LEU A 290 31.17 -11.22 -3.18
CA LEU A 290 31.66 -11.53 -1.84
C LEU A 290 30.82 -10.84 -0.74
N LEU A 291 30.36 -9.60 -0.95
CA LEU A 291 29.46 -8.89 -0.03
C LEU A 291 28.07 -9.54 0.01
N GLY A 292 27.53 -9.97 -1.13
CA GLY A 292 26.26 -10.72 -1.20
C GLY A 292 26.34 -12.06 -0.47
N LYS A 293 27.36 -12.88 -0.76
CA LYS A 293 27.58 -14.17 -0.07
C LYS A 293 27.93 -14.00 1.41
N GLY A 294 28.73 -12.99 1.75
CA GLY A 294 29.08 -12.62 3.12
C GLY A 294 27.89 -12.11 3.92
N ARG A 295 26.95 -11.38 3.31
CA ARG A 295 25.67 -10.97 3.90
C ARG A 295 24.81 -12.18 4.26
N THR A 296 24.67 -13.16 3.35
CA THR A 296 23.92 -14.40 3.62
C THR A 296 24.56 -15.20 4.75
N ALA A 297 25.89 -15.30 4.78
CA ALA A 297 26.63 -15.99 5.84
C ALA A 297 26.53 -15.26 7.19
N CYS A 298 26.75 -13.95 7.24
CA CYS A 298 26.61 -13.14 8.46
C CYS A 298 25.17 -13.16 9.00
N LYS A 299 24.14 -13.04 8.15
CA LYS A 299 22.74 -13.14 8.59
C LYS A 299 22.42 -14.53 9.14
N ARG A 300 22.98 -15.60 8.57
CA ARG A 300 22.71 -16.97 9.02
C ARG A 300 23.47 -17.33 10.31
N LEU A 301 24.68 -16.82 10.48
CA LEU A 301 25.61 -17.24 11.54
C LEU A 301 25.69 -16.28 12.73
N LEU A 302 25.30 -15.01 12.58
CA LEU A 302 25.40 -14.05 13.69
C LEU A 302 24.29 -14.27 14.74
N PRO A 303 24.64 -14.36 16.04
CA PRO A 303 23.66 -14.42 17.13
C PRO A 303 22.86 -13.11 17.25
N ARG A 304 21.64 -13.20 17.80
CA ARG A 304 20.67 -12.08 17.89
C ARG A 304 21.25 -10.81 18.51
N TRP A 305 22.09 -10.94 19.54
CA TRP A 305 22.72 -9.80 20.21
C TRP A 305 23.69 -9.03 19.30
N ALA A 306 24.46 -9.73 18.46
CA ALA A 306 25.41 -9.12 17.53
C ALA A 306 24.68 -8.40 16.38
N LYS A 307 23.57 -8.99 15.89
CA LYS A 307 22.69 -8.34 14.91
C LYS A 307 22.08 -7.05 15.46
N ASN A 308 21.62 -7.07 16.71
CA ASN A 308 21.09 -5.90 17.40
C ASN A 308 22.19 -4.85 17.67
N PHE A 309 23.39 -5.27 18.03
CA PHE A 309 24.53 -4.38 18.25
C PHE A 309 24.93 -3.62 16.98
N ILE A 310 25.03 -4.30 15.83
CA ILE A 310 25.30 -3.67 14.53
C ILE A 310 24.17 -2.73 14.13
N LYS A 311 22.91 -3.15 14.37
CA LYS A 311 21.70 -2.35 14.12
C LYS A 311 21.70 -1.03 14.90
N VAL A 312 22.21 -1.02 16.14
CA VAL A 312 22.20 0.15 17.03
C VAL A 312 23.42 1.04 16.84
N ASN A 313 24.60 0.47 16.58
CA ASN A 313 25.86 1.22 16.63
C ASN A 313 26.46 1.58 15.26
N MET A 314 25.88 1.10 14.15
CA MET A 314 26.35 1.43 12.78
C MET A 314 25.21 1.85 11.84
N PRO A 315 24.43 2.89 12.16
CA PRO A 315 23.44 3.42 11.24
C PRO A 315 24.09 4.05 9.99
N GLY A 316 23.49 3.88 8.80
CA GLY A 316 23.97 4.47 7.54
C GLY A 316 24.99 3.64 6.73
N ALA A 317 25.75 2.73 7.36
CA ALA A 317 26.66 1.82 6.64
C ALA A 317 25.91 0.86 5.70
N ARG A 318 24.61 0.62 5.95
CA ARG A 318 23.73 -0.21 5.12
C ARG A 318 23.07 0.57 3.96
N ASP A 319 22.77 1.86 4.11
CA ASP A 319 22.09 2.68 3.09
C ASP A 319 22.98 3.06 1.93
N ASN A 320 24.20 3.52 2.23
CA ASN A 320 25.18 3.83 1.19
C ASN A 320 25.58 2.55 0.45
N LEU A 321 25.59 1.41 1.14
CA LEU A 321 25.86 0.13 0.51
C LEU A 321 24.67 -0.36 -0.33
N GLU A 322 23.42 -0.25 0.15
CA GLU A 322 22.22 -0.73 -0.58
C GLU A 322 21.81 0.21 -1.73
N SER A 323 21.83 1.54 -1.58
CA SER A 323 21.58 2.48 -2.69
C SER A 323 22.67 2.39 -3.76
N MET A 324 23.92 2.10 -3.35
CA MET A 324 24.94 1.65 -4.30
C MET A 324 24.52 0.32 -4.93
N LEU A 325 24.10 -0.71 -4.18
CA LEU A 325 23.72 -2.02 -4.73
C LEU A 325 22.52 -2.02 -5.70
N TYR A 326 21.56 -1.10 -5.57
CA TYR A 326 20.42 -1.00 -6.49
C TYR A 326 20.78 -0.36 -7.85
N PHE A 327 21.91 0.33 -8.00
CA PHE A 327 22.23 0.97 -9.29
C PHE A 327 23.71 0.91 -9.67
N SER A 328 24.58 0.33 -8.82
CA SER A 328 26.03 0.29 -9.01
C SER A 328 26.45 -0.40 -10.28
N ASP A 329 25.59 -1.29 -10.76
CA ASP A 329 25.89 -2.17 -11.87
C ASP A 329 25.33 -1.62 -13.18
N ILE A 330 24.57 -0.51 -13.22
CA ILE A 330 24.03 0.06 -14.47
C ILE A 330 25.01 1.06 -15.10
N ASN A 331 25.25 0.92 -16.39
CA ASN A 331 25.99 1.88 -17.20
C ASN A 331 25.02 2.94 -17.78
N TRP A 332 24.74 3.97 -17.00
CA TRP A 332 23.74 5.00 -17.36
C TRP A 332 24.01 5.69 -18.70
N ARG A 333 25.27 5.88 -19.07
CA ARG A 333 25.69 6.50 -20.35
C ARG A 333 25.40 5.64 -21.58
N GLN A 334 24.95 4.40 -21.41
CA GLN A 334 24.55 3.51 -22.49
C GLN A 334 23.12 2.95 -22.30
N THR A 335 22.47 3.28 -21.19
CA THR A 335 21.11 2.85 -20.87
C THR A 335 20.09 3.84 -21.41
N LYS A 336 19.19 3.38 -22.28
CA LYS A 336 18.08 4.16 -22.84
C LYS A 336 16.83 4.14 -21.97
N ALA A 337 16.55 3.02 -21.31
CA ALA A 337 15.41 2.86 -20.42
C ALA A 337 15.73 1.91 -19.27
N TYR A 338 15.06 2.10 -18.15
CA TYR A 338 15.31 1.37 -16.92
C TYR A 338 14.04 1.27 -16.08
N SER A 339 13.94 0.24 -15.24
CA SER A 339 12.82 0.03 -14.33
C SER A 339 13.21 0.35 -12.89
N MET A 340 12.27 1.00 -12.17
CA MET A 340 12.37 1.25 -10.73
C MET A 340 10.99 1.14 -10.09
N GLY A 341 10.93 0.75 -8.82
CA GLY A 341 9.66 0.60 -8.10
C GLY A 341 9.00 -0.76 -8.31
N MET A 342 7.81 -0.93 -7.76
CA MET A 342 7.06 -2.19 -7.80
C MET A 342 6.24 -2.33 -9.08
N TYR A 343 5.89 -3.57 -9.42
CA TYR A 343 4.95 -3.96 -10.48
C TYR A 343 5.22 -3.44 -11.92
N GLY A 344 6.42 -2.97 -12.25
CA GLY A 344 6.82 -2.74 -13.65
C GLY A 344 6.59 -1.32 -14.16
N ASN A 345 7.21 -0.36 -13.46
CA ASN A 345 7.33 1.03 -13.88
C ASN A 345 8.62 1.23 -14.70
N ILE A 346 8.51 1.74 -15.93
CA ILE A 346 9.64 2.00 -16.84
C ILE A 346 9.86 3.50 -17.01
N TRP A 347 11.12 3.89 -16.90
CA TRP A 347 11.64 5.24 -17.09
C TRP A 347 12.52 5.27 -18.33
N ILE A 348 12.34 6.30 -19.15
CA ILE A 348 13.25 6.64 -20.25
C ILE A 348 14.36 7.51 -19.68
N ASN A 349 15.60 7.17 -20.02
CA ASN A 349 16.78 7.93 -19.62
C ASN A 349 16.95 9.16 -20.53
N LEU A 350 16.05 10.14 -20.37
CA LEU A 350 15.85 11.30 -21.20
C LEU A 350 16.85 12.42 -20.87
N LYS A 351 17.51 12.92 -21.90
CA LYS A 351 18.48 14.02 -21.77
C LYS A 351 17.81 15.28 -21.23
N GLY A 352 18.42 15.86 -20.19
CA GLY A 352 17.92 17.07 -19.51
C GLY A 352 16.89 16.80 -18.42
N ARG A 353 16.40 15.56 -18.27
CA ARG A 353 15.55 15.13 -17.15
C ARG A 353 16.31 14.16 -16.23
N GLU A 354 17.05 13.23 -16.80
CA GLU A 354 17.92 12.31 -16.06
C GLU A 354 19.38 12.79 -16.05
N PRO A 355 20.14 12.57 -14.95
CA PRO A 355 21.50 13.12 -14.78
C PRO A 355 22.49 12.70 -15.86
N GLU A 356 22.38 11.45 -16.35
CA GLU A 356 23.18 10.92 -17.45
C GLU A 356 22.27 10.48 -18.61
N GLY A 357 21.21 11.24 -18.87
CA GLY A 357 20.24 10.99 -19.95
C GLY A 357 20.89 10.88 -21.33
N VAL A 358 20.57 9.82 -22.06
CA VAL A 358 21.13 9.52 -23.40
C VAL A 358 20.10 9.61 -24.52
N VAL A 359 18.81 9.52 -24.18
CA VAL A 359 17.72 9.62 -25.16
C VAL A 359 17.44 11.08 -25.44
N GLU A 360 17.51 11.50 -26.71
CA GLU A 360 17.15 12.84 -27.13
C GLU A 360 15.63 13.01 -27.13
N ARG A 361 15.12 14.23 -26.88
CA ARG A 361 13.67 14.50 -26.80
C ARG A 361 12.90 14.10 -28.06
N LYS A 362 13.53 14.21 -29.24
CA LYS A 362 12.95 13.79 -30.52
C LYS A 362 12.77 12.27 -30.65
N ASP A 363 13.54 11.47 -29.91
CA ASP A 363 13.54 10.01 -29.97
C ASP A 363 12.71 9.40 -28.83
N TYR A 364 12.25 10.21 -27.87
CA TYR A 364 11.49 9.78 -26.68
C TYR A 364 10.27 8.93 -27.05
N GLU A 365 9.44 9.39 -27.99
CA GLU A 365 8.24 8.64 -28.41
C GLU A 365 8.59 7.32 -29.10
N ALA A 366 9.59 7.34 -29.98
CA ALA A 366 10.01 6.15 -30.72
C ALA A 366 10.51 5.04 -29.77
N ILE A 367 11.26 5.41 -28.72
CA ILE A 367 11.70 4.46 -27.70
C ILE A 367 10.51 3.91 -26.90
N ARG A 368 9.52 4.75 -26.54
CA ARG A 368 8.31 4.27 -25.86
C ARG A 368 7.55 3.26 -26.71
N ASP A 369 7.34 3.55 -27.99
CA ASP A 369 6.65 2.65 -28.92
C ASP A 369 7.39 1.33 -29.13
N GLU A 370 8.72 1.37 -29.23
CA GLU A 370 9.53 0.15 -29.37
C GLU A 370 9.39 -0.77 -28.13
N ILE A 371 9.45 -0.20 -26.93
CA ILE A 371 9.27 -0.93 -25.67
C ILE A 371 7.86 -1.51 -25.59
N ILE A 372 6.83 -0.70 -25.87
CA ILE A 372 5.42 -1.15 -25.90
C ILE A 372 5.27 -2.33 -26.86
N GLY A 373 5.72 -2.20 -28.11
CA GLY A 373 5.57 -3.25 -29.12
C GLY A 373 6.21 -4.58 -28.72
N LYS A 374 7.40 -4.54 -28.11
CA LYS A 374 8.09 -5.74 -27.60
C LYS A 374 7.40 -6.35 -26.37
N LEU A 375 6.84 -5.54 -25.47
CA LEU A 375 6.12 -6.03 -24.30
C LEU A 375 4.73 -6.60 -24.65
N THR A 376 4.02 -6.01 -25.61
CA THR A 376 2.67 -6.49 -26.02
C THR A 376 2.67 -7.93 -26.55
N ILE A 377 3.76 -8.35 -27.18
CA ILE A 377 3.93 -9.73 -27.67
C ILE A 377 4.53 -10.68 -26.64
N LEU A 378 4.84 -10.21 -25.43
CA LEU A 378 5.44 -11.01 -24.38
C LEU A 378 4.46 -12.13 -23.96
N ARG A 379 4.98 -13.35 -23.88
CA ARG A 379 4.26 -14.55 -23.45
C ARG A 379 5.03 -15.25 -22.35
N ASP A 380 4.31 -15.86 -21.42
CA ASP A 380 4.92 -16.79 -20.47
C ASP A 380 5.45 -18.00 -21.25
N PRO A 381 6.75 -18.33 -21.14
CA PRO A 381 7.35 -19.39 -21.95
C PRO A 381 6.83 -20.79 -21.61
N GLU A 382 6.26 -21.01 -20.41
CA GLU A 382 5.72 -22.33 -20.05
C GLU A 382 4.26 -22.50 -20.45
N THR A 383 3.45 -21.45 -20.34
CA THR A 383 2.00 -21.54 -20.63
C THR A 383 1.62 -21.04 -22.01
N GLY A 384 2.47 -20.22 -22.65
CA GLY A 384 2.16 -19.54 -23.90
C GLY A 384 1.15 -18.40 -23.78
N GLU A 385 0.72 -18.05 -22.56
CA GLU A 385 -0.29 -17.01 -22.32
C GLU A 385 0.31 -15.59 -22.37
N SER A 386 -0.51 -14.59 -22.74
CA SER A 386 -0.15 -13.18 -22.57
C SER A 386 -0.05 -12.83 -21.09
N VAL A 387 1.03 -12.17 -20.71
CA VAL A 387 1.29 -11.72 -19.33
C VAL A 387 0.96 -10.24 -19.11
N ILE A 388 0.76 -9.50 -20.20
CA ILE A 388 0.41 -8.09 -20.20
C ILE A 388 -1.09 -7.97 -20.47
N GLU A 389 -1.79 -7.24 -19.60
CA GLU A 389 -3.18 -6.81 -19.81
C GLU A 389 -3.18 -5.53 -20.66
N LYS A 390 -2.40 -4.53 -20.22
CA LYS A 390 -2.25 -3.25 -20.90
C LYS A 390 -0.94 -2.57 -20.51
N ILE A 391 -0.38 -1.75 -21.40
CA ILE A 391 0.73 -0.85 -21.08
C ILE A 391 0.17 0.55 -21.17
N TYR A 392 0.35 1.32 -20.10
CA TYR A 392 -0.13 2.69 -20.03
C TYR A 392 1.04 3.63 -20.26
N ARG A 393 0.82 4.65 -21.07
CA ARG A 393 1.64 5.86 -21.00
C ARG A 393 1.12 6.68 -19.82
N ARG A 394 2.00 7.38 -19.09
CA ARG A 394 1.60 8.18 -17.91
C ARG A 394 0.46 9.14 -18.19
N GLU A 395 0.44 9.77 -19.36
CA GLU A 395 -0.59 10.72 -19.79
C GLU A 395 -1.96 10.07 -20.02
N GLU A 396 -2.03 8.74 -20.19
CA GLU A 396 -3.29 8.00 -20.32
C GLU A 396 -3.88 7.67 -18.95
N LEU A 397 -3.03 7.49 -17.94
CA LEU A 397 -3.41 7.03 -16.61
C LEU A 397 -3.59 8.17 -15.61
N TYR A 398 -2.77 9.20 -15.73
CA TYR A 398 -2.67 10.28 -14.75
C TYR A 398 -2.98 11.64 -15.34
N ARG A 399 -3.53 12.51 -14.50
CA ARG A 399 -3.80 13.93 -14.82
C ARG A 399 -3.45 14.78 -13.61
N GLY A 400 -2.92 15.97 -13.83
CA GLY A 400 -2.57 16.90 -12.75
C GLY A 400 -1.14 17.41 -12.83
N GLU A 401 -0.75 18.21 -11.84
CA GLU A 401 0.53 18.92 -11.80
C GLU A 401 1.74 17.96 -11.72
N PHE A 402 1.56 16.76 -11.17
CA PHE A 402 2.66 15.82 -10.90
C PHE A 402 2.80 14.72 -11.94
N VAL A 403 2.10 14.80 -13.09
CA VAL A 403 2.18 13.78 -14.15
C VAL A 403 3.61 13.60 -14.67
N ASP A 404 4.39 14.68 -14.76
CA ASP A 404 5.78 14.59 -15.23
C ASP A 404 6.71 13.83 -14.28
N ASN A 405 6.29 13.66 -13.02
CA ASN A 405 6.98 12.84 -12.02
C ASN A 405 6.57 11.37 -12.06
N ALA A 406 5.59 10.98 -12.88
CA ALA A 406 5.22 9.58 -13.06
C ALA A 406 6.23 8.84 -13.97
N PRO A 407 6.35 7.51 -13.83
CA PRO A 407 7.06 6.66 -14.78
C PRO A 407 6.56 6.87 -16.22
N ASP A 408 7.43 6.74 -17.22
CA ASP A 408 7.06 7.01 -18.62
C ASP A 408 6.11 5.98 -19.21
N LEU A 409 6.27 4.71 -18.78
CA LEU A 409 5.39 3.60 -19.10
C LEU A 409 5.09 2.79 -17.83
N ILE A 410 3.84 2.35 -17.68
CA ILE A 410 3.36 1.58 -16.54
C ILE A 410 2.76 0.28 -17.05
N ILE A 411 3.24 -0.86 -16.54
CA ILE A 411 2.78 -2.18 -16.99
C ILE A 411 1.55 -2.64 -16.18
N GLY A 412 0.39 -2.69 -16.81
CA GLY A 412 -0.74 -3.46 -16.31
C GLY A 412 -0.54 -4.95 -16.56
N TRP A 413 -0.09 -5.68 -15.54
CA TRP A 413 0.08 -7.13 -15.61
C TRP A 413 -1.28 -7.84 -15.60
N LYS A 414 -1.37 -8.93 -16.38
CA LYS A 414 -2.56 -9.78 -16.36
C LYS A 414 -2.77 -10.38 -14.96
N ASP A 415 -3.95 -10.12 -14.41
CA ASP A 415 -4.36 -10.46 -13.05
C ASP A 415 -3.39 -9.98 -11.96
N TYR A 416 -2.44 -9.09 -12.24
CA TYR A 416 -1.34 -8.73 -11.33
C TYR A 416 -0.65 -9.95 -10.68
N SER A 417 -0.63 -11.08 -11.38
CA SER A 417 -0.10 -12.36 -10.87
C SER A 417 1.40 -12.56 -11.14
N TYR A 418 2.01 -11.63 -11.88
CA TYR A 418 3.44 -11.57 -12.14
C TYR A 418 4.07 -10.48 -11.27
N TYR A 419 5.02 -10.89 -10.42
CA TYR A 419 5.69 -9.97 -9.51
C TYR A 419 7.01 -9.51 -10.10
N THR A 420 7.29 -8.20 -10.10
CA THR A 420 8.56 -7.66 -10.61
C THR A 420 9.50 -7.29 -9.48
N SER A 421 10.80 -7.56 -9.64
CA SER A 421 11.79 -7.14 -8.66
C SER A 421 12.01 -5.64 -8.58
N ILE A 422 12.31 -5.18 -7.37
CA ILE A 422 13.04 -3.92 -7.12
C ILE A 422 14.57 -4.15 -7.21
N VAL A 423 15.05 -5.39 -7.33
CA VAL A 423 16.48 -5.71 -7.47
C VAL A 423 16.94 -5.34 -8.87
N GLN A 424 18.06 -4.62 -8.92
CA GLN A 424 18.57 -3.96 -10.12
C GLN A 424 20.06 -4.25 -10.38
N GLY A 425 20.65 -5.19 -9.63
CA GLY A 425 22.00 -5.69 -9.90
C GLY A 425 22.06 -6.48 -11.20
N LYS A 426 23.28 -6.79 -11.67
CA LYS A 426 23.45 -7.60 -12.89
C LYS A 426 22.87 -9.00 -12.68
N GLU A 427 21.71 -9.23 -13.27
CA GLU A 427 21.05 -10.54 -13.28
C GLU A 427 21.50 -11.35 -14.50
N GLN A 428 21.56 -12.68 -14.35
CA GLN A 428 21.81 -13.61 -15.46
C GLN A 428 20.66 -14.61 -15.56
N GLY A 429 20.58 -15.31 -16.69
CA GLY A 429 19.54 -16.32 -16.96
C GLY A 429 18.27 -15.73 -17.56
N ASP A 430 17.13 -16.33 -17.24
CA ASP A 430 15.83 -15.94 -17.79
C ASP A 430 15.16 -14.82 -17.00
N TYR A 431 14.40 -13.97 -17.69
CA TYR A 431 13.63 -12.90 -17.03
C TYR A 431 12.33 -13.41 -16.43
N PHE A 432 11.81 -14.56 -16.86
CA PHE A 432 10.79 -15.30 -16.12
C PHE A 432 11.47 -16.22 -15.11
N LYS A 433 11.15 -16.06 -13.83
CA LYS A 433 11.81 -16.77 -12.74
C LYS A 433 10.79 -17.42 -11.81
N PRO A 434 11.15 -18.55 -11.16
CA PRO A 434 10.41 -19.02 -10.00
C PRO A 434 10.31 -17.93 -8.94
N VAL A 435 9.26 -18.01 -8.12
CA VAL A 435 9.07 -17.11 -6.99
C VAL A 435 10.31 -17.14 -6.10
N PRO A 436 11.02 -16.01 -5.91
CA PRO A 436 12.24 -16.00 -5.14
C PRO A 436 11.96 -16.26 -3.66
N ASN A 437 12.90 -16.92 -2.98
CA ASN A 437 13.00 -16.76 -1.53
C ASN A 437 13.48 -15.33 -1.28
N ILE A 438 12.57 -14.40 -0.99
CA ILE A 438 12.97 -13.03 -0.66
C ILE A 438 13.62 -13.06 0.72
N ASP A 439 14.88 -12.62 0.78
CA ASP A 439 15.77 -12.58 1.96
C ASP A 439 15.23 -11.77 3.17
N SER A 440 14.06 -11.14 3.04
CA SER A 440 13.42 -10.25 4.02
C SER A 440 12.40 -10.94 4.93
N SER A 441 12.09 -12.23 4.71
CA SER A 441 11.28 -13.05 5.60
C SER A 441 11.79 -14.49 5.65
N ASP A 442 11.50 -15.23 6.72
CA ASP A 442 11.78 -16.67 6.75
C ASP A 442 10.80 -17.50 5.89
N TYR A 443 9.71 -16.86 5.45
CA TYR A 443 8.73 -17.42 4.50
C TYR A 443 8.94 -16.84 3.10
N LYS A 444 8.55 -17.59 2.08
CA LYS A 444 8.54 -17.11 0.69
C LYS A 444 7.49 -16.03 0.50
N HIS A 445 7.76 -15.07 -0.37
CA HIS A 445 6.77 -14.09 -0.81
C HIS A 445 5.95 -14.71 -1.94
N VAL A 446 4.85 -15.38 -1.62
CA VAL A 446 4.03 -16.21 -2.52
C VAL A 446 2.69 -15.58 -2.89
N GLY A 447 2.27 -14.54 -2.16
CA GLY A 447 1.08 -13.74 -2.49
C GLY A 447 1.46 -12.32 -2.90
N THR A 448 0.63 -11.72 -3.73
CA THR A 448 0.82 -10.35 -4.26
C THR A 448 -0.54 -9.69 -4.52
N HIS A 449 -0.53 -8.41 -4.86
CA HIS A 449 -1.75 -7.60 -4.91
C HIS A 449 -2.61 -7.93 -6.14
N ARG A 450 -3.89 -7.55 -6.07
CA ARG A 450 -4.85 -7.57 -7.17
C ARG A 450 -5.51 -6.21 -7.28
N VAL A 451 -5.94 -5.83 -8.48
CA VAL A 451 -6.60 -4.53 -8.69
C VAL A 451 -7.91 -4.42 -7.92
N ASN A 452 -8.67 -5.50 -7.80
CA ASN A 452 -9.99 -5.47 -7.16
C ASN A 452 -9.86 -5.84 -5.68
N GLY A 453 -10.09 -4.84 -4.82
CA GLY A 453 -10.32 -5.00 -3.39
C GLY A 453 -11.80 -5.16 -3.08
N ILE A 454 -12.18 -4.86 -1.84
CA ILE A 454 -13.54 -4.98 -1.33
C ILE A 454 -14.15 -3.62 -0.99
N PHE A 455 -15.46 -3.52 -1.16
CA PHE A 455 -16.30 -2.48 -0.59
C PHE A 455 -17.55 -3.12 0.02
N ILE A 456 -17.88 -2.74 1.25
CA ILE A 456 -19.11 -3.11 1.94
C ILE A 456 -19.61 -1.86 2.66
N ALA A 457 -20.88 -1.51 2.52
CA ALA A 457 -21.49 -0.42 3.29
C ALA A 457 -22.80 -0.89 3.89
N SER A 458 -23.08 -0.51 5.14
CA SER A 458 -24.33 -0.82 5.83
C SER A 458 -24.67 0.32 6.79
N GLY A 459 -25.95 0.62 6.99
CA GLY A 459 -26.39 1.73 7.81
C GLY A 459 -27.79 2.17 7.46
N LYS A 460 -28.32 3.16 8.18
CA LYS A 460 -29.71 3.61 8.05
C LYS A 460 -30.09 4.06 6.64
N ASN A 461 -29.17 4.72 5.92
CA ASN A 461 -29.44 5.32 4.61
C ASN A 461 -28.79 4.53 3.45
N VAL A 462 -28.34 3.31 3.72
CA VAL A 462 -27.69 2.43 2.75
C VAL A 462 -28.66 1.33 2.34
N LYS A 463 -28.72 1.02 1.03
CA LYS A 463 -29.56 -0.09 0.52
C LYS A 463 -29.15 -1.42 1.15
N LYS A 464 -30.07 -2.39 1.14
CA LYS A 464 -29.90 -3.67 1.85
C LYS A 464 -29.89 -4.86 0.91
N GLY A 465 -28.91 -5.72 1.07
CA GLY A 465 -28.78 -7.00 0.37
C GLY A 465 -28.44 -6.89 -1.12
N GLU A 466 -27.88 -5.76 -1.56
CA GLU A 466 -27.60 -5.52 -2.99
C GLU A 466 -26.11 -5.63 -3.32
N ALA A 467 -25.80 -6.36 -4.40
CA ALA A 467 -24.47 -6.34 -4.99
C ALA A 467 -24.34 -5.11 -5.90
N VAL A 468 -23.23 -4.39 -5.77
CA VAL A 468 -22.90 -3.20 -6.57
C VAL A 468 -21.61 -3.40 -7.35
N SER A 469 -21.39 -2.59 -8.38
CA SER A 469 -20.23 -2.70 -9.28
C SER A 469 -19.76 -1.33 -9.74
N GLY A 470 -18.54 -1.25 -10.28
CA GLY A 470 -17.98 0.00 -10.81
C GLY A 470 -17.60 1.02 -9.72
N ILE A 471 -17.30 0.52 -8.51
CA ILE A 471 -16.78 1.33 -7.41
C ILE A 471 -15.26 1.43 -7.59
N ARG A 472 -14.73 2.65 -7.52
CA ARG A 472 -13.29 2.90 -7.51
C ARG A 472 -12.86 3.48 -6.19
N ILE A 473 -11.61 3.28 -5.84
CA ILE A 473 -11.04 3.74 -4.57
C ILE A 473 -11.15 5.27 -4.39
N GLU A 474 -11.02 6.05 -5.46
CA GLU A 474 -11.18 7.51 -5.43
C GLU A 474 -12.63 7.95 -5.17
N ASP A 475 -13.63 7.09 -5.37
CA ASP A 475 -15.06 7.42 -5.19
C ASP A 475 -15.47 7.47 -3.71
N ILE A 476 -14.69 6.88 -2.80
CA ILE A 476 -15.06 6.80 -1.37
C ILE A 476 -15.01 8.16 -0.70
N ALA A 477 -13.96 8.94 -0.92
CA ALA A 477 -13.80 10.28 -0.36
C ALA A 477 -14.98 11.24 -0.66
N PRO A 478 -15.35 11.48 -1.93
CA PRO A 478 -16.48 12.34 -2.26
C PRO A 478 -17.81 11.77 -1.74
N THR A 479 -17.96 10.44 -1.68
CA THR A 479 -19.14 9.81 -1.08
C THR A 479 -19.24 10.10 0.41
N VAL A 480 -18.14 9.99 1.17
CA VAL A 480 -18.11 10.33 2.60
C VAL A 480 -18.43 11.81 2.83
N LEU A 481 -17.88 12.72 2.02
CA LEU A 481 -18.21 14.15 2.10
C LEU A 481 -19.71 14.40 1.86
N PHE A 482 -20.28 13.75 0.84
CA PHE A 482 -21.70 13.85 0.53
C PHE A 482 -22.58 13.36 1.69
N LEU A 483 -22.22 12.23 2.33
CA LEU A 483 -22.96 11.71 3.48
C LEU A 483 -22.97 12.69 4.68
N PHE A 484 -21.91 13.48 4.85
CA PHE A 484 -21.83 14.54 5.85
C PHE A 484 -22.46 15.88 5.42
N ASP A 485 -23.18 15.90 4.29
CA ASP A 485 -23.74 17.12 3.68
C ASP A 485 -22.66 18.19 3.46
N GLN A 486 -21.45 17.75 3.07
CA GLN A 486 -20.33 18.64 2.77
C GLN A 486 -20.12 18.74 1.26
N PRO A 487 -19.72 19.92 0.76
CA PRO A 487 -19.43 20.10 -0.64
C PRO A 487 -18.22 19.27 -1.08
N VAL A 488 -18.30 18.71 -2.27
CA VAL A 488 -17.24 17.91 -2.88
C VAL A 488 -16.24 18.83 -3.61
N PRO A 489 -14.94 18.75 -3.32
CA PRO A 489 -13.92 19.46 -4.07
C PRO A 489 -13.96 19.13 -5.56
N THR A 490 -13.97 20.13 -6.44
CA THR A 490 -13.91 19.94 -7.90
C THR A 490 -12.62 19.27 -8.38
N VAL A 491 -11.57 19.27 -7.55
CA VAL A 491 -10.30 18.60 -7.84
C VAL A 491 -10.40 17.08 -7.71
N MET A 492 -11.38 16.53 -6.98
CA MET A 492 -11.57 15.08 -6.84
C MET A 492 -11.93 14.44 -8.19
N ASP A 493 -11.31 13.30 -8.48
CA ASP A 493 -11.60 12.44 -9.65
C ASP A 493 -12.71 11.43 -9.37
N GLY A 494 -12.96 11.15 -8.08
CA GLY A 494 -14.02 10.27 -7.64
C GLY A 494 -15.41 10.88 -7.83
N ARG A 495 -16.39 10.02 -8.06
CA ARG A 495 -17.82 10.39 -8.05
C ARG A 495 -18.46 10.01 -6.73
N VAL A 496 -19.58 10.66 -6.41
CA VAL A 496 -20.45 10.19 -5.32
C VAL A 496 -21.13 8.90 -5.76
N LEU A 497 -21.05 7.86 -4.92
CA LEU A 497 -21.73 6.59 -5.11
C LEU A 497 -23.21 6.77 -4.71
N HIS A 498 -24.06 7.18 -5.64
CA HIS A 498 -25.50 7.30 -5.36
C HIS A 498 -26.20 5.94 -5.34
N GLU A 499 -25.66 4.95 -6.05
CA GLU A 499 -26.23 3.63 -6.19
C GLU A 499 -26.30 2.84 -4.88
N ILE A 500 -25.50 3.21 -3.87
CA ILE A 500 -25.47 2.57 -2.54
C ILE A 500 -26.54 3.11 -1.59
N LEU A 501 -27.16 4.25 -1.91
CA LEU A 501 -28.04 4.99 -0.99
C LEU A 501 -29.51 4.57 -1.17
N GLU A 502 -30.26 4.47 -0.08
CA GLU A 502 -31.71 4.21 -0.17
C GLU A 502 -32.42 5.34 -0.94
N ASP A 503 -33.39 4.98 -1.78
CA ASP A 503 -34.13 5.96 -2.58
C ASP A 503 -34.81 7.01 -1.69
N GLY A 504 -34.58 8.29 -1.97
CA GLY A 504 -35.16 9.41 -1.22
C GLY A 504 -34.50 9.74 0.12
N SER A 505 -33.53 8.94 0.60
CA SER A 505 -32.82 9.18 1.88
C SER A 505 -32.10 10.52 1.95
N TYR A 506 -31.58 10.99 0.81
CA TYR A 506 -30.97 12.32 0.65
C TYR A 506 -31.78 13.22 -0.29
N GLY A 507 -33.07 12.95 -0.51
CA GLY A 507 -34.02 13.86 -1.17
C GLY A 507 -33.57 14.46 -2.50
N ASN A 508 -33.26 13.67 -3.53
CA ASN A 508 -32.73 14.14 -4.83
C ASN A 508 -31.53 15.11 -4.71
N ASN A 509 -30.88 15.22 -3.53
CA ASN A 509 -29.78 16.15 -3.33
C ASN A 509 -28.65 15.75 -4.25
N LYS A 510 -28.33 16.65 -5.16
CA LYS A 510 -27.13 16.55 -5.98
C LYS A 510 -25.96 17.00 -5.12
N PRO A 511 -24.78 16.37 -5.26
CA PRO A 511 -23.58 16.87 -4.61
C PRO A 511 -23.36 18.33 -5.00
N THR A 512 -23.08 19.16 -3.99
CA THR A 512 -22.58 20.51 -4.22
C THR A 512 -21.07 20.42 -4.44
N TYR A 513 -20.54 21.29 -5.29
CA TYR A 513 -19.11 21.29 -5.62
C TYR A 513 -18.47 22.62 -5.25
N ILE A 514 -17.24 22.56 -4.73
CA ILE A 514 -16.46 23.75 -4.39
C ILE A 514 -15.06 23.67 -4.98
N GLU A 515 -14.51 24.82 -5.33
CA GLU A 515 -13.06 24.93 -5.53
C GLU A 515 -12.39 25.03 -4.16
N LEU A 516 -11.63 24.00 -3.79
CA LEU A 516 -10.73 24.07 -2.65
C LEU A 516 -9.41 24.67 -3.10
N GLN A 517 -8.97 25.72 -2.40
CA GLN A 517 -7.59 26.17 -2.55
C GLN A 517 -6.70 25.04 -2.05
N GLY A 518 -5.91 24.47 -2.97
CA GLY A 518 -5.05 23.34 -2.66
C GLY A 518 -4.13 23.63 -1.49
N LYS A 519 -3.80 22.58 -0.72
CA LYS A 519 -2.77 22.64 0.32
C LYS A 519 -1.51 23.27 -0.26
N LYS A 520 -1.08 24.42 0.27
CA LYS A 520 0.28 24.92 -0.02
C LYS A 520 1.25 23.82 0.39
N ALA A 521 2.24 23.53 -0.45
CA ALA A 521 3.26 22.53 -0.14
C ALA A 521 3.82 22.81 1.27
N GLY A 522 3.53 21.90 2.21
CA GLY A 522 4.16 21.91 3.51
C GLY A 522 5.63 21.53 3.39
N GLU A 523 6.39 21.71 4.46
CA GLU A 523 7.76 21.21 4.51
C GLU A 523 7.76 19.69 4.38
N GLU A 524 8.51 19.17 3.40
CA GLU A 524 8.67 17.73 3.21
C GLU A 524 9.48 17.17 4.40
N PHE A 525 8.93 16.15 5.06
CA PHE A 525 9.61 15.45 6.13
C PHE A 525 10.59 14.43 5.54
N ASN A 526 11.87 14.77 5.55
CA ASN A 526 12.93 13.85 5.18
C ASN A 526 13.33 13.01 6.38
N TYR A 527 13.21 11.69 6.25
CA TYR A 527 13.74 10.76 7.25
C TYR A 527 15.25 10.96 7.40
N SER A 528 15.73 10.94 8.64
CA SER A 528 17.17 10.69 8.88
C SER A 528 17.54 9.28 8.39
N ASP A 529 18.83 9.03 8.13
CA ASP A 529 19.29 7.71 7.65
C ASP A 529 18.87 6.57 8.60
N THR A 530 18.88 6.82 9.91
CA THR A 530 18.39 5.88 10.94
C THR A 530 16.91 5.57 10.79
N GLU A 531 16.10 6.59 10.55
CA GLU A 531 14.64 6.46 10.38
C GLU A 531 14.30 5.81 9.04
N ALA A 532 14.98 6.19 7.96
CA ALA A 532 14.83 5.57 6.65
C ALA A 532 15.15 4.06 6.70
N ASN A 533 16.17 3.67 7.48
CA ASN A 533 16.45 2.26 7.74
C ASN A 533 15.34 1.56 8.53
N SER A 534 14.78 2.21 9.56
CA SER A 534 13.68 1.66 10.35
C SER A 534 12.46 1.39 9.46
N VAL A 535 12.08 2.38 8.64
CA VAL A 535 10.99 2.26 7.66
C VAL A 535 11.30 1.17 6.64
N ARG A 536 12.50 1.15 6.06
CA ARG A 536 12.91 0.12 5.08
C ARG A 536 12.81 -1.29 5.65
N GLU A 537 13.40 -1.55 6.81
CA GLU A 537 13.39 -2.89 7.40
C GLU A 537 11.97 -3.32 7.78
N ARG A 538 11.10 -2.37 8.14
CA ARG A 538 9.68 -2.63 8.32
C ARG A 538 8.99 -3.00 7.01
N LEU A 539 9.15 -2.21 5.96
CA LEU A 539 8.55 -2.49 4.65
C LEU A 539 9.02 -3.83 4.08
N LYS A 540 10.32 -4.15 4.23
CA LYS A 540 10.88 -5.47 3.93
C LYS A 540 10.19 -6.59 4.72
N ALA A 541 10.03 -6.42 6.02
CA ALA A 541 9.37 -7.39 6.89
C ALA A 541 7.88 -7.58 6.56
N LEU A 542 7.24 -6.55 6.01
CA LEU A 542 5.85 -6.59 5.55
C LEU A 542 5.69 -7.21 4.16
N GLY A 543 6.77 -7.33 3.39
CA GLY A 543 6.75 -7.90 2.03
C GLY A 543 6.77 -6.86 0.91
N TYR A 544 6.82 -5.56 1.21
CA TYR A 544 6.80 -4.50 0.20
C TYR A 544 8.17 -4.22 -0.44
N LEU A 545 9.27 -4.81 0.05
CA LEU A 545 10.65 -4.57 -0.42
C LEU A 545 11.52 -5.82 -0.50
#